data_AF-A0A535E131-F1
#
_entry.id   AF-A0A535E131-F1
#
_cell.length_a   1.000
_cell.length_b   1.000
_cell.length_c   1.000
_cell.angle_alpha   90.00
_cell.angle_beta   90.00
_cell.angle_gamma   90.00
#
_symmetry.space_group_name_H-M   'P 1'
#
loop_
_entity.id
_entity.type
_entity.pdbx_description
1 polymer ?
#
loop_
_entity_poly.entity_id
_entity_poly.type
_entity_poly.pdbx_seq_one_letter_code
_entity_poly.pdbx_strand_id
1 'polypeptide(L)' 'MSPAGDRGSTGQGPSGMELLGLAVLLAAAVVVPLVLGLVIDSAAHSGPTFFFIGLFLGVVAAVATVYTRFKRYL' A
#
# COMPACT_ATOMS: atom_id res chain seq x y z
N MET A 1 -14.93 -50.04 -13.68
CA MET A 1 -13.66 -49.39 -13.33
C MET A 1 -13.85 -47.89 -13.42
N SER A 2 -13.91 -47.17 -12.30
CA SER A 2 -13.81 -45.70 -12.29
C SER A 2 -12.36 -45.30 -12.00
N PRO A 3 -11.74 -44.43 -12.81
CA PRO A 3 -10.70 -43.55 -12.34
C PRO A 3 -11.36 -42.27 -11.82
N ALA A 4 -11.63 -42.23 -10.51
CA ALA A 4 -11.74 -40.97 -9.79
C ALA A 4 -10.32 -40.40 -9.70
N GLY A 5 -9.96 -39.59 -10.70
CA GLY A 5 -8.70 -38.85 -10.74
C GLY A 5 -8.73 -37.73 -9.71
N ASP A 6 -7.78 -37.82 -8.80
CA ASP A 6 -7.65 -37.05 -7.58
C ASP A 6 -7.21 -35.60 -7.81
N ARG A 7 -7.84 -34.70 -7.05
CA ARG A 7 -7.29 -33.46 -6.44
C ARG A 7 -6.17 -32.73 -7.17
N GLY A 8 -6.56 -31.69 -7.89
CA GLY A 8 -5.69 -30.56 -8.21
C GLY A 8 -6.40 -29.25 -7.91
N SER A 9 -6.58 -28.90 -6.63
CA SER A 9 -6.71 -27.50 -6.26
C SER A 9 -5.33 -26.87 -6.52
N THR A 10 -5.06 -26.54 -7.77
CA THR A 10 -3.88 -25.76 -8.12
C THR A 10 -4.09 -24.41 -7.50
N GLY A 11 -3.42 -24.17 -6.36
CA GLY A 11 -3.33 -22.87 -5.74
C GLY A 11 -2.90 -21.87 -6.80
N GLN A 12 -3.86 -21.12 -7.33
CA GLN A 12 -3.62 -20.03 -8.25
C GLN A 12 -2.95 -18.96 -7.41
N GLY A 13 -1.61 -18.95 -7.41
CA GLY A 13 -0.84 -17.87 -6.80
C GLY A 13 -1.31 -16.53 -7.37
N PRO A 14 -1.18 -15.43 -6.60
CA PRO A 14 -1.61 -14.11 -7.07
C PRO A 14 -1.06 -13.82 -8.45
N SER A 15 -1.92 -13.43 -9.38
CA SER A 15 -1.52 -13.13 -10.75
C SER A 15 -0.47 -12.01 -10.74
N GLY A 16 0.49 -12.04 -11.67
CA GLY A 16 1.54 -11.00 -11.74
C GLY A 16 0.98 -9.58 -11.84
N MET A 17 -0.22 -9.43 -12.43
CA MET A 17 -0.97 -8.17 -12.48
C MET A 17 -1.50 -7.74 -11.11
N GLU A 18 -1.98 -8.66 -10.28
CA GLU A 18 -2.39 -8.36 -8.90
C GLU A 18 -1.19 -7.94 -8.03
N LEU A 19 -0.05 -8.61 -8.20
CA LEU A 19 1.19 -8.23 -7.50
C LEU A 19 1.66 -6.82 -7.89
N LEU A 20 1.60 -6.48 -9.18
CA LEU A 20 1.89 -5.14 -9.67
C LEU A 20 0.90 -4.11 -9.12
N GLY A 21 -0.40 -4.42 -9.12
CA GLY A 21 -1.43 -3.55 -8.55
C GLY A 21 -1.20 -3.28 -7.05
N LEU A 22 -0.81 -4.30 -6.29
CA LEU A 22 -0.46 -4.17 -4.88
C LEU A 22 0.80 -3.34 -4.68
N ALA A 23 1.84 -3.55 -5.48
CA ALA A 23 3.08 -2.77 -5.42
C ALA A 23 2.84 -1.28 -5.73
N VAL A 24 2.05 -0.99 -6.77
CA VAL A 24 1.69 0.39 -7.15
C VAL A 24 0.84 1.05 -6.07
N LEU A 25 -0.12 0.34 -5.49
CA LEU A 25 -0.96 0.86 -4.41
C LEU A 25 -0.13 1.17 -3.17
N LEU A 26 0.79 0.29 -2.79
CA LEU A 26 1.71 0.50 -1.68
C LEU A 26 2.64 1.70 -1.94
N ALA A 27 3.23 1.77 -3.14
CA ALA A 27 4.09 2.87 -3.54
C ALA A 27 3.33 4.20 -3.51
N ALA A 28 2.12 4.26 -4.07
CA ALA A 28 1.29 5.46 -4.06
C ALA A 28 0.92 5.89 -2.63
N ALA A 29 0.57 4.95 -1.74
CA ALA A 29 0.23 5.25 -0.35
C ALA A 29 1.38 5.90 0.43
N VAL A 30 2.63 5.64 0.04
CA VAL A 30 3.83 6.25 0.66
C VAL A 30 4.25 7.51 -0.08
N VAL A 31 4.35 7.47 -1.40
CA VAL A 31 4.94 8.54 -2.22
C VAL A 31 4.03 9.77 -2.27
N VAL A 32 2.72 9.60 -2.40
CA VAL A 32 1.77 10.72 -2.52
C VAL A 32 1.81 11.66 -1.32
N PRO A 33 1.64 11.20 -0.06
CA PRO A 33 1.72 12.10 1.10
C PRO A 33 3.12 12.72 1.29
N LEU A 34 4.19 12.02 0.90
CA LEU A 34 5.57 12.53 0.97
C LEU A 34 5.78 13.70 0.02
N VAL A 35 5.33 13.56 -1.24
CA VAL A 35 5.37 14.64 -2.24
C VAL A 35 4.48 15.81 -1.83
N LEU A 36 3.28 15.54 -1.32
CA LEU A 36 2.38 16.58 -0.78
C LEU A 36 3.04 17.38 0.34
N GLY A 37 3.70 16.73 1.29
CA GLY A 37 4.44 17.40 2.37
C GLY A 37 5.54 18.32 1.85
N LEU A 38 6.33 17.86 0.87
CA LEU A 38 7.39 18.66 0.23
C LEU A 38 6.85 19.89 -0.51
N VAL A 39 5.75 19.74 -1.24
CA VAL A 39 5.13 20.86 -1.97
C VAL A 39 4.58 21.91 -0.99
N ILE A 40 3.96 21.48 0.11
CA ILE A 40 3.46 22.40 1.14
C ILE A 40 4.60 23.13 1.85
N ASP A 41 5.69 22.42 2.18
CA ASP A 41 6.89 22.97 2.82
C ASP A 41 7.56 24.05 1.95
N SER A 42 7.70 23.77 0.65
CA SER A 42 8.27 24.72 -0.32
C SER A 42 7.40 25.95 -0.55
N ALA A 43 6.07 25.82 -0.49
CA ALA A 43 5.17 26.96 -0.57
C ALA A 43 5.19 27.82 0.71
N ALA A 44 5.29 27.20 1.89
CA ALA A 44 5.16 27.88 3.18
C ALA A 44 6.44 28.55 3.70
N HIS A 45 7.62 28.29 3.10
CA HIS A 45 8.92 28.88 3.51
C HIS A 45 9.26 28.71 5.01
N SER A 46 8.70 27.70 5.67
CA SER A 46 8.77 27.52 7.14
C SER A 46 9.98 26.72 7.63
N GLY A 47 11.02 26.55 6.82
CA GLY A 47 12.01 25.48 7.02
C GLY A 47 11.38 24.08 6.91
N PRO A 48 12.08 22.98 7.24
CA PRO A 48 11.69 21.60 6.91
C PRO A 48 10.53 21.02 7.76
N THR A 49 9.70 21.87 8.35
CA THR A 49 8.70 21.47 9.35
C THR A 49 7.51 20.75 8.72
N PHE A 50 7.00 21.22 7.58
CA PHE A 50 5.88 20.56 6.88
C PHE A 50 6.32 19.28 6.20
N PHE A 51 7.60 19.14 5.85
CA PHE A 51 8.15 17.86 5.42
C PHE A 51 7.97 16.78 6.50
N PHE A 52 8.32 17.07 7.76
CA PHE A 52 8.14 16.11 8.87
C PHE A 52 6.67 15.83 9.17
N ILE A 53 5.79 16.83 9.06
CA ILE A 53 4.34 16.64 9.23
C ILE A 53 3.77 15.76 8.11
N GLY A 54 4.16 16.00 6.85
CA GLY A 54 3.78 15.19 5.70
C GLY A 54 4.28 13.75 5.81
N LEU A 55 5.52 13.56 6.26
CA LEU A 55 6.08 12.24 6.56
C LEU A 55 5.27 11.52 7.66
N PHE A 56 4.98 12.21 8.76
CA PHE A 56 4.19 11.65 9.86
C PHE A 56 2.79 11.23 9.39
N LEU A 57 2.10 12.10 8.65
CA LEU A 57 0.78 11.79 8.09
C LEU A 57 0.83 10.63 7.08
N GLY A 58 1.86 10.56 6.24
CA GLY A 58 2.07 9.46 5.31
C GLY A 58 2.28 8.11 6.01
N VAL A 59 3.08 8.08 7.07
CA VAL A 59 3.27 6.89 7.91
C VAL A 59 1.95 6.47 8.57
N VAL A 60 1.21 7.41 9.16
CA VAL A 60 -0.10 7.13 9.77
C VAL A 60 -1.09 6.57 8.75
N ALA A 61 -1.16 7.15 7.55
CA ALA A 61 -2.03 6.68 6.48
C ALA A 61 -1.64 5.27 5.98
N ALA A 62 -0.34 4.98 5.87
CA ALA A 62 0.15 3.65 5.50
C ALA A 62 -0.23 2.60 6.55
N VAL A 63 0.00 2.89 7.84
CA VAL A 63 -0.37 2.01 8.95
C VAL A 63 -1.89 1.79 8.99
N ALA A 64 -2.69 2.84 8.82
CA ALA A 64 -4.15 2.74 8.78
C ALA A 64 -4.64 1.89 7.58
N THR A 65 -4.01 2.03 6.42
CA THR A 65 -4.32 1.22 5.22
C THR A 65 -4.00 -0.25 5.45
N VAL A 66 -2.84 -0.55 6.03
CA VAL A 66 -2.46 -1.92 6.39
C VAL A 66 -3.44 -2.48 7.43
N TYR A 67 -3.75 -1.73 8.49
CA TYR A 67 -4.67 -2.16 9.54
C TYR A 67 -6.08 -2.46 9.00
N THR A 68 -6.63 -1.59 8.16
CA THR A 68 -7.96 -1.80 7.55
C THR A 68 -7.98 -2.99 6.60
N ARG A 69 -6.89 -3.24 5.87
CA ARG A 69 -6.73 -4.45 5.05
C ARG A 69 -6.68 -5.70 5.92
N PHE A 70 -5.85 -5.72 6.97
CA PHE A 70 -5.77 -6.86 7.89
C PHE A 70 -7.09 -7.17 8.58
N LYS A 71 -7.81 -6.14 9.04
CA LYS A 71 -9.12 -6.31 9.69
C LYS A 71 -10.21 -6.82 8.74
N ARG A 72 -10.01 -6.74 7.42
CA ARG A 72 -10.92 -7.33 6.43
C ARG A 72 -10.73 -8.86 6.29
N TYR A 73 -9.63 -9.40 6.81
CA TYR A 73 -9.30 -10.83 6.74
C TYR A 73 -9.50 -11.58 8.07
N LEU A 74 -9.85 -10.88 9.16
CA LEU A 74 -10.26 -11.43 10.46
C LEU A 74 -11.78 -11.29 10.63
#